data_AF-A0A6L3F3U5-F1
#
_entry.id   AF-A0A6L3F3U5-F1
#
_cell.length_a   1.000
_cell.length_b   1.000
_cell.length_c   1.000
_cell.angle_alpha   90.00
_cell.angle_beta   90.00
_cell.angle_gamma   90.00
#
_symmetry.space_group_name_H-M   'P 1'
#
loop_
_entity.id
_entity.type
_entity.pdbx_description
1 polymer ?
#
loop_
_entity_poly.entity_id
_entity_poly.type
_entity_poly.pdbx_seq_one_letter_code
_entity_poly.pdbx_strand_id
1 'polypeptide(L)'
;MSKSAKIAKQLSAVEKKLHEGERLRREISKARAWGFIFFLLGLIMIFFSPGYVSVLSILGIILLVGSTWRINRSQKGWREVEEGVGAYRGRRAELQASLVAAKMDEMKIEK
;
A
#
# COMPACT_ATOMS: atom_id res chain seq x y z
N MET A 1 33.39 -14.79 0.15
CA MET A 1 31.91 -14.69 0.14
C MET A 1 31.45 -14.93 -1.30
N SER A 2 30.70 -16.01 -1.59
CA SER A 2 30.32 -16.34 -2.98
C SER A 2 29.34 -15.32 -3.57
N LYS A 3 29.31 -15.20 -4.90
CA LYS A 3 28.35 -14.32 -5.62
C LYS A 3 26.91 -14.64 -5.19
N SER A 4 26.60 -15.92 -5.04
CA SER A 4 25.31 -16.45 -4.60
C SER A 4 24.90 -15.93 -3.21
N ALA A 5 25.83 -15.85 -2.25
CA ALA A 5 25.56 -15.32 -0.91
C ALA A 5 25.27 -13.81 -0.89
N LYS A 6 25.92 -13.02 -1.76
CA LYS A 6 25.63 -11.58 -1.89
C LYS A 6 24.24 -11.34 -2.48
N ILE A 7 23.86 -12.09 -3.51
CA ILE A 7 22.55 -11.97 -4.16
C ILE A 7 21.44 -12.40 -3.20
N ALA A 8 21.63 -13.47 -2.41
CA ALA A 8 20.67 -13.90 -1.39
C ALA A 8 20.42 -12.83 -0.32
N LYS A 9 21.47 -12.14 0.15
CA LYS A 9 21.33 -11.04 1.12
C LYS A 9 20.56 -9.85 0.53
N GLN A 10 20.77 -9.53 -0.74
CA GLN A 10 20.01 -8.49 -1.44
C GLN A 10 18.55 -8.89 -1.64
N LEU A 11 18.28 -10.15 -1.96
CA LEU A 11 16.92 -10.69 -2.10
C LEU A 11 16.13 -10.55 -0.78
N SER A 12 16.74 -10.93 0.34
CA SER A 12 16.13 -10.81 1.67
C SER A 12 15.81 -9.35 2.05
N ALA A 13 16.70 -8.41 1.71
CA ALA A 13 16.46 -6.99 1.93
C ALA A 13 15.28 -6.45 1.08
N VAL A 14 15.15 -6.91 -0.16
CA VAL A 14 14.03 -6.55 -1.06
C VAL A 14 12.72 -7.17 -0.56
N GLU A 15 12.73 -8.42 -0.10
CA GLU A 15 11.54 -9.07 0.48
C GLU A 15 11.04 -8.35 1.73
N LYS A 16 11.94 -7.90 2.62
CA LYS A 16 11.55 -7.12 3.80
C LYS A 16 10.83 -5.82 3.41
N LYS A 17 11.35 -5.10 2.40
CA LYS A 17 10.72 -3.87 1.89
C LYS A 17 9.38 -4.12 1.21
N LEU A 18 9.25 -5.24 0.48
CA LEU A 18 7.97 -5.66 -0.09
C LEU A 18 6.94 -5.94 1.01
N HIS A 19 7.35 -6.61 2.07
CA HIS A 19 6.48 -6.95 3.18
C HIS A 19 6.01 -5.71 3.97
N GLU A 20 6.89 -4.72 4.13
CA GLU A 20 6.54 -3.40 4.69
C GLU A 20 5.57 -2.64 3.79
N GLY A 21 5.80 -2.63 2.48
CA GLY A 21 4.91 -2.02 1.49
C GLY A 21 3.51 -2.65 1.47
N GLU A 22 3.42 -3.98 1.55
CA GLU A 22 2.12 -4.68 1.64
C GLU A 22 1.39 -4.45 2.98
N ARG A 23 2.13 -4.23 4.06
CA ARG A 23 1.55 -3.84 5.36
C ARG A 23 0.97 -2.43 5.28
N LEU A 24 1.73 -1.47 4.75
CA LEU A 24 1.27 -0.09 4.49
C LEU A 24 0.03 -0.08 3.60
N ARG A 25 0.02 -0.90 2.53
CA ARG A 25 -1.15 -1.09 1.66
C ARG A 25 -2.37 -1.51 2.48
N ARG A 26 -2.25 -2.52 3.36
CA ARG A 26 -3.35 -2.95 4.24
C ARG A 26 -3.83 -1.85 5.20
N GLU A 27 -2.91 -1.07 5.77
CA GLU A 27 -3.26 0.04 6.66
C GLU A 27 -4.00 1.17 5.93
N ILE A 28 -3.54 1.53 4.73
CA ILE A 28 -4.21 2.51 3.86
C ILE A 28 -5.61 2.02 3.45
N SER A 29 -5.76 0.73 3.14
CA SER A 29 -7.07 0.13 2.84
C SER A 29 -8.04 0.27 4.01
N LYS A 30 -7.58 0.00 5.24
CA LYS A 30 -8.40 0.18 6.44
C LYS A 30 -8.77 1.65 6.64
N ALA A 31 -7.81 2.56 6.49
CA ALA A 31 -8.06 4.00 6.60
C ALA A 31 -9.09 4.50 5.57
N ARG A 32 -9.08 3.93 4.36
CA ARG A 32 -10.08 4.20 3.31
C ARG A 32 -11.46 3.67 3.68
N ALA A 33 -11.55 2.44 4.20
CA ALA A 33 -12.82 1.86 4.66
C ALA A 33 -13.45 2.71 5.78
N TRP A 34 -12.67 3.12 6.78
CA TRP A 34 -13.11 4.04 7.83
C TRP A 34 -13.55 5.40 7.25
N GLY A 35 -12.79 5.95 6.30
CA GLY A 35 -13.17 7.18 5.59
C GLY A 35 -14.55 7.08 4.93
N PHE A 36 -14.83 5.96 4.25
CA PHE A 36 -16.14 5.72 3.65
C PHE A 36 -17.27 5.58 4.67
N ILE A 37 -17.02 4.93 5.80
CA ILE A 37 -18.01 4.84 6.89
C ILE A 37 -18.38 6.23 7.39
N PHE A 38 -17.39 7.10 7.65
CA PHE A 38 -17.63 8.49 8.07
C PHE A 38 -18.34 9.32 7.00
N PHE A 39 -18.04 9.07 5.72
CA PHE A 39 -18.72 9.73 4.60
C PHE A 39 -20.22 9.36 4.58
N LEU A 40 -20.55 8.07 4.67
CA LEU A 40 -21.93 7.58 4.76
C LEU A 40 -22.66 8.16 5.97
N LEU A 41 -21.98 8.21 7.13
CA LEU A 41 -22.54 8.78 8.35
C LEU A 41 -22.87 10.27 8.17
N GLY A 42 -21.96 11.04 7.55
CA GLY A 42 -22.19 12.46 7.24
C GLY A 42 -23.37 12.68 6.29
N LEU A 43 -23.53 11.81 5.29
CA LEU A 43 -24.69 11.81 4.40
C LEU A 43 -26.01 11.57 5.14
N ILE A 44 -26.05 10.55 6.01
CA ILE A 44 -27.24 10.24 6.82
C ILE A 44 -27.60 11.44 7.71
N MET A 45 -26.61 12.06 8.35
CA MET A 45 -26.84 13.23 9.20
C MET A 45 -27.43 14.42 8.45
N ILE A 46 -27.10 14.62 7.17
CA ILE A 46 -27.68 15.71 6.35
C ILE A 46 -29.09 15.35 5.89
N PHE A 47 -29.31 14.14 5.40
CA PHE A 47 -30.59 13.74 4.79
C PHE A 47 -31.70 13.47 5.81
N PHE A 48 -31.35 12.99 7.01
CA PHE A 48 -32.32 12.66 8.06
C PHE A 48 -32.50 13.76 9.10
N SER A 49 -31.88 14.92 8.93
CA SER A 49 -32.09 16.03 9.87
C SER A 49 -33.33 16.83 9.50
N PRO A 50 -34.34 16.91 10.41
CA PRO A 50 -35.52 17.71 10.16
C PRO A 50 -35.15 19.20 10.29
N GLY A 51 -35.09 19.89 9.15
CA GLY A 51 -34.75 21.32 9.04
C GLY A 51 -33.48 21.55 8.25
N TYR A 52 -33.58 22.33 7.16
CA TYR A 52 -32.52 22.62 6.18
C TYR A 52 -31.21 23.16 6.78
N VAL A 53 -31.20 23.67 8.02
CA VAL A 53 -30.01 24.22 8.70
C VAL A 53 -30.02 23.85 10.19
N SER A 54 -29.98 22.55 10.47
CA SER A 54 -29.74 22.06 11.84
C SER A 54 -28.24 21.95 12.13
N VAL A 55 -27.84 22.01 13.40
CA VAL A 55 -26.45 21.76 13.85
C VAL A 55 -25.94 20.39 13.35
N LEU A 56 -26.84 19.40 13.25
CA LEU A 56 -26.57 18.07 12.70
C LEU A 56 -26.16 18.12 11.22
N SER A 57 -26.80 18.97 10.42
CA SER A 57 -26.48 19.14 9.00
C SER A 57 -25.10 19.76 8.80
N ILE A 58 -24.75 20.76 9.62
CA ILE A 58 -23.42 21.39 9.61
C ILE A 58 -22.35 20.37 10.00
N LEU A 59 -22.57 19.59 11.05
CA LEU A 59 -21.67 18.49 11.45
C LEU A 59 -21.52 17.44 10.35
N GLY A 60 -22.62 17.10 9.66
CA GLY A 60 -22.61 16.18 8.52
C GLY A 60 -21.75 16.70 7.37
N ILE A 61 -21.84 17.98 7.04
CA ILE A 61 -20.99 18.61 6.00
C ILE A 61 -19.52 18.57 6.39
N ILE A 62 -19.17 18.88 7.64
CA ILE A 62 -17.79 18.81 8.14
C ILE A 62 -17.26 17.36 8.03
N LEU A 63 -18.08 16.38 8.40
CA LEU A 63 -17.76 14.95 8.26
C LEU A 63 -17.56 14.54 6.79
N LEU A 64 -18.40 15.02 5.87
CA LEU A 64 -18.25 14.75 4.44
C LEU A 64 -16.96 15.34 3.87
N VAL A 65 -16.65 16.60 4.18
CA VAL A 65 -15.43 17.26 3.70
C VAL A 65 -14.20 16.56 4.28
N GLY A 66 -14.19 16.28 5.59
CA GLY A 66 -13.08 15.61 6.26
C GLY A 66 -12.85 14.18 5.75
N SER A 67 -13.92 13.40 5.56
CA SER A 67 -13.82 12.05 5.01
C SER A 67 -13.36 12.03 3.56
N THR A 68 -13.88 12.94 2.72
CA THR A 68 -13.46 13.10 1.33
C THR A 68 -11.98 13.44 1.22
N TRP A 69 -11.50 14.39 2.03
CA TRP A 69 -10.08 14.75 2.07
C TRP A 69 -9.21 13.56 2.50
N ARG A 70 -9.63 12.81 3.52
CA ARG A 70 -8.92 11.61 3.98
C ARG A 70 -8.88 10.50 2.93
N ILE A 71 -9.98 10.26 2.21
CA ILE A 71 -10.05 9.29 1.11
C ILE A 71 -9.14 9.70 -0.04
N ASN A 72 -9.09 10.99 -0.38
CA ASN A 72 -8.25 11.46 -1.48
C ASN A 72 -6.76 11.34 -1.13
N ARG A 73 -6.38 11.66 0.12
CA ARG A 73 -5.02 11.49 0.61
C ARG A 73 -4.60 10.02 0.67
N SER A 74 -5.50 9.12 1.06
CA SER A 74 -5.22 7.69 1.10
C SER A 74 -5.06 7.08 -0.30
N GLN A 75 -5.80 7.57 -1.30
CA GLN A 75 -5.59 7.17 -2.70
C GLN A 75 -4.22 7.57 -3.24
N LYS A 76 -3.75 8.78 -2.94
CA LYS A 76 -2.41 9.23 -3.34
C LYS A 76 -1.32 8.35 -2.71
N GLY A 77 -1.39 8.15 -1.40
CA GLY A 77 -0.44 7.27 -0.70
C GLY A 77 -0.50 5.82 -1.17
N TRP A 78 -1.68 5.32 -1.57
CA TRP A 78 -1.81 3.99 -2.17
C TRP A 78 -1.05 3.86 -3.48
N ARG A 79 -1.18 4.83 -4.39
CA ARG A 79 -0.48 4.82 -5.68
C ARG A 79 1.03 4.82 -5.50
N GLU A 80 1.55 5.68 -4.63
CA GLU A 80 2.99 5.74 -4.32
C GLU A 80 3.51 4.40 -3.76
N VAL A 81 2.74 3.77 -2.86
CA VAL A 81 3.09 2.46 -2.32
C VAL A 81 3.00 1.36 -3.39
N GLU A 82 2.00 1.40 -4.27
CA GLU A 82 1.81 0.42 -5.33
C GLU A 82 2.90 0.51 -6.41
N GLU A 83 3.29 1.72 -6.81
CA GLU A 83 4.44 1.96 -7.71
C GLU A 83 5.75 1.49 -7.08
N GLY A 84 5.99 1.82 -5.80
CA GLY A 84 7.15 1.35 -5.06
C GLY A 84 7.22 -0.16 -4.97
N VAL A 85 6.13 -0.82 -4.54
CA VAL A 85 6.04 -2.28 -4.44
C VAL A 85 6.21 -2.93 -5.82
N GLY A 86 5.64 -2.35 -6.88
CA GLY A 86 5.81 -2.81 -8.26
C GLY A 86 7.28 -2.84 -8.68
N ALA A 87 8.02 -1.75 -8.44
CA ALA A 87 9.45 -1.68 -8.73
C ALA A 87 10.27 -2.73 -7.94
N TYR A 88 9.95 -2.93 -6.66
CA TYR A 88 10.63 -3.95 -5.84
C TYR A 88 10.29 -5.39 -6.28
N ARG A 89 9.08 -5.66 -6.80
CA ARG A 89 8.72 -6.97 -7.36
C ARG A 89 9.53 -7.28 -8.62
N GLY A 90 9.71 -6.30 -9.52
CA GLY A 90 10.58 -6.43 -10.69
C GLY A 90 12.01 -6.76 -10.28
N ARG A 91 12.57 -5.99 -9.34
CA ARG A 91 13.93 -6.20 -8.84
C ARG A 91 14.12 -7.55 -8.13
N ARG A 92 13.09 -8.06 -7.45
CA ARG A 92 13.11 -9.41 -6.86
C ARG A 92 13.21 -10.48 -7.95
N ALA A 93 12.44 -10.35 -9.03
CA ALA A 93 12.48 -11.31 -10.15
C ALA A 93 13.86 -11.33 -10.84
N GLU A 94 14.46 -10.15 -11.07
CA GLU A 94 15.81 -10.02 -11.62
C GLU A 94 16.88 -10.68 -10.72
N LEU A 95 16.82 -10.41 -9.42
CA LEU A 95 17.74 -11.00 -8.45
C LEU A 95 17.57 -12.51 -8.35
N GLN A 96 16.33 -13.01 -8.43
CA GLN A 96 16.04 -14.44 -8.41
C GLN A 96 16.58 -15.13 -9.67
N ALA A 97 16.39 -14.54 -10.85
CA ALA A 97 16.97 -15.04 -12.09
C ALA A 97 18.51 -15.04 -12.05
N SER A 98 19.10 -13.97 -11.52
CA SER A 98 20.56 -13.85 -11.35
C SER A 98 21.12 -14.89 -10.38
N LEU A 99 20.37 -15.23 -9.32
CA LEU A 99 20.77 -16.26 -8.35
C LEU A 99 20.71 -17.66 -8.98
N VAL A 100 19.69 -17.94 -9.80
CA VAL A 100 19.59 -19.21 -10.54
C VAL A 100 20.72 -19.34 -11.56
N ALA A 101 20.99 -18.27 -12.32
CA ALA A 101 22.10 -18.25 -13.29
C ALA A 101 23.45 -18.47 -12.59
N ALA A 102 23.73 -17.77 -11.50
CA ALA A 102 24.96 -17.93 -10.72
C ALA A 102 25.12 -19.36 -10.18
N LYS A 103 24.04 -19.99 -9.69
CA LYS A 103 24.07 -21.39 -9.25
C LYS A 103 24.29 -22.38 -10.40
N MET A 104 23.72 -22.12 -11.58
CA MET A 104 23.95 -22.95 -12.76
C MET A 104 25.40 -22.89 -13.24
N ASP A 105 26.02 -21.72 -13.20
CA ASP A 105 27.45 -21.58 -13.54
C ASP A 105 28.35 -22.26 -12.52
N GLU A 106 28.05 -22.15 -11.22
CA GLU A 106 28.76 -22.88 -10.16
C GLU A 106 28.69 -24.41 -10.37
N MET A 107 27.53 -24.96 -10.76
CA MET A 107 27.37 -26.40 -11.06
C MET A 107 28.08 -26.87 -12.35
N LYS A 108 28.34 -25.98 -13.31
CA LYS A 108 29.08 -26.32 -14.54
C LYS A 108 30.59 -26.40 -14.34
N ILE A 109 31.11 -25.67 -13.35
CA ILE A 109 32.55 -25.64 -13.02
C ILE A 109 32.95 -26.86 -12.17
N GLU A 110 31.99 -27.50 -11.50
CA GLU A 110 32.21 -28.68 -10.64
C GLU A 110 32.12 -30.03 -11.41
N LYS A 111 31.82 -30.00 -12.72
CA LYS A 111 31.85 -31.15 -13.64
C LYS A 111 33.05 -31.09 -14.56
#